data_AF-A0A7J5V4K3-F1
#
_entry.id   AF-A0A7J5V4K3-F1
#
_cell.length_a   1.000
_cell.length_b   1.000
_cell.length_c   1.000
_cell.angle_alpha   90.00
_cell.angle_beta   90.00
_cell.angle_gamma   90.00
#
_symmetry.space_group_name_H-M   'P 1'
#
loop_
_entity.id
_entity.type
_entity.pdbx_description
1 polymer ?
#
loop_
_entity_poly.entity_id
_entity_poly.type
_entity_poly.pdbx_seq_one_letter_code
_entity_poly.pdbx_strand_id
1 'polypeptide(L)'
;MKTLITLAIVLFSFTSLHAEGFNFQYEEESYINDIPFDTFSVASKISFEQAIGVNFKIEEEAYVNDIPFDTEKIAEDALFNIEKETLPQLTSEEYIDDIPFNTYKIAAQHMCK
;
A
#
# COMPACT_ATOMS: atom_id res chain seq x y z
N MET A 1 33.71 -71.53 -30.13
CA MET A 1 33.38 -70.58 -29.05
C MET A 1 34.61 -69.84 -28.54
N LYS A 2 35.69 -70.52 -28.13
CA LYS A 2 36.92 -69.88 -27.64
C LYS A 2 37.54 -68.89 -28.65
N THR A 3 37.58 -69.24 -29.93
CA THR A 3 38.09 -68.41 -31.03
C THR A 3 37.27 -67.16 -31.32
N LEU A 4 35.95 -67.23 -31.13
CA LEU A 4 35.04 -66.09 -31.28
C LEU A 4 35.21 -65.08 -30.14
N ILE A 5 35.40 -65.59 -28.91
CA ILE A 5 35.64 -64.76 -27.73
C ILE A 5 36.98 -64.02 -27.85
N THR A 6 38.04 -64.69 -28.30
CA THR A 6 39.33 -64.02 -28.54
C THR A 6 39.24 -62.95 -29.61
N LEU A 7 38.49 -63.18 -30.70
CA LEU A 7 38.32 -62.19 -31.75
C LEU A 7 37.59 -60.93 -31.24
N ALA A 8 36.57 -61.11 -30.41
CA ALA A 8 35.81 -60.02 -29.81
C ALA A 8 36.66 -59.17 -28.84
N ILE A 9 37.52 -59.81 -28.04
CA ILE A 9 38.44 -59.12 -27.13
C ILE A 9 39.45 -58.29 -27.92
N VAL A 10 40.01 -58.85 -29.00
CA VAL A 10 40.96 -58.14 -29.87
C VAL A 10 40.30 -56.94 -30.55
N LEU A 11 39.06 -57.07 -31.02
CA LEU A 11 38.31 -55.95 -31.60
C LEU A 11 38.02 -54.84 -30.57
N PHE A 12 37.71 -55.21 -29.32
CA PHE A 12 37.41 -54.25 -28.25
C PHE A 12 38.66 -53.49 -27.78
N SER A 13 39.85 -54.07 -27.86
CA SER A 13 41.09 -53.39 -27.48
C SER A 13 41.56 -52.33 -28.49
N PHE A 14 41.01 -52.28 -29.70
CA PHE A 14 41.28 -51.22 -30.68
C PHE A 14 40.36 -49.98 -30.55
N THR A 15 39.29 -50.04 -29.74
CA THR A 15 38.32 -48.93 -29.62
C THR A 15 38.62 -47.95 -28.49
N SER A 16 39.85 -47.92 -27.96
CA SER A 16 40.31 -46.85 -27.07
C SER A 16 40.44 -45.54 -27.84
N LEU A 17 39.30 -44.90 -28.09
CA LEU A 17 39.19 -43.55 -28.62
C LEU A 17 39.99 -42.65 -27.66
N HIS A 18 41.18 -42.24 -28.10
CA HIS A 18 41.90 -41.19 -27.40
C HIS A 18 41.07 -39.93 -27.62
N ALA A 19 40.49 -39.41 -26.55
CA ALA A 19 40.10 -38.02 -26.50
C ALA A 19 41.40 -37.22 -26.56
N GLU A 20 41.92 -37.00 -27.77
CA GLU A 20 42.90 -35.96 -27.99
C GLU A 20 42.24 -34.68 -27.50
N GLY A 21 42.74 -34.18 -26.36
CA GLY A 21 42.35 -32.89 -25.84
C GLY A 21 42.71 -31.87 -26.89
N PHE A 22 41.73 -31.50 -27.71
CA PHE A 22 41.80 -30.30 -28.52
C PHE A 22 42.10 -29.16 -27.55
N ASN A 23 43.37 -28.75 -27.50
CA ASN A 23 43.76 -27.50 -26.90
C ASN A 23 43.19 -26.42 -27.82
N PHE A 24 41.94 -26.02 -27.56
CA PHE A 24 41.40 -24.78 -28.10
C PHE A 24 42.19 -23.65 -27.46
N GLN A 25 43.32 -23.31 -28.09
CA GLN A 25 44.04 -22.09 -27.80
C GLN A 25 43.23 -20.97 -28.46
N TYR A 26 42.34 -20.36 -27.69
CA TYR A 26 41.71 -19.11 -28.09
C TYR A 26 42.85 -18.09 -28.28
N GLU A 27 42.94 -17.50 -29.48
CA GLU A 27 43.79 -16.32 -29.65
C GLU A 27 43.22 -15.24 -28.73
N GLU A 28 44.09 -14.64 -27.89
CA GLU A 28 43.67 -13.48 -27.12
C GLU A 28 43.22 -12.39 -28.08
N GLU A 29 41.98 -11.96 -27.92
CA GLU A 29 41.41 -10.85 -28.67
C GLU A 29 42.30 -9.63 -28.43
N SER A 30 42.68 -8.92 -29.51
CA SER A 30 43.38 -7.65 -29.34
C SER A 30 42.57 -6.75 -28.42
N TYR A 31 43.18 -6.16 -27.40
CA TYR A 31 42.50 -5.25 -26.48
C TYR A 31 41.79 -4.13 -27.26
N ILE A 32 40.47 -4.26 -27.41
CA ILE A 32 39.60 -3.22 -27.94
C ILE A 32 39.22 -2.34 -26.77
N ASN A 33 39.31 -1.02 -26.95
CA ASN A 33 38.75 -0.06 -26.00
C ASN A 33 37.23 -0.11 -26.10
N ASP A 34 36.62 -1.11 -25.46
CA ASP A 34 35.18 -1.25 -25.39
C ASP A 34 34.57 0.03 -24.82
N ILE A 35 33.50 0.50 -25.44
CA ILE A 35 32.77 1.66 -24.94
C ILE A 35 32.16 1.23 -23.59
N PRO A 36 32.56 1.84 -22.46
CA PRO A 36 31.97 1.49 -21.18
C PRO A 36 30.51 1.93 -21.20
N PHE A 37 29.59 0.98 -21.10
CA PHE A 37 28.18 1.27 -20.90
C PHE A 37 27.77 0.83 -19.50
N ASP A 38 26.94 1.66 -18.87
CA ASP A 38 26.35 1.33 -17.58
C ASP A 38 25.19 0.35 -17.78
N THR A 39 25.47 -0.93 -17.58
CA THR A 39 24.49 -2.02 -17.68
C THR A 39 23.28 -1.78 -16.77
N PHE A 40 23.46 -1.18 -15.60
CA PHE A 40 22.35 -0.88 -14.69
C PHE A 40 21.42 0.18 -15.29
N SER A 41 22.00 1.25 -15.86
CA SER A 41 21.23 2.31 -16.53
C SER A 41 20.44 1.77 -17.73
N VAL A 42 21.08 0.95 -18.57
CA VAL A 42 20.43 0.35 -19.74
C VAL A 42 19.31 -0.60 -19.33
N ALA A 43 19.55 -1.48 -18.36
CA ALA A 43 18.54 -2.41 -17.86
C ALA A 43 17.36 -1.69 -17.20
N SER A 44 17.63 -0.64 -16.43
CA SER A 44 16.61 0.17 -15.76
C SER A 44 15.70 0.88 -16.76
N LYS A 45 16.29 1.47 -17.82
CA LYS A 45 15.54 2.12 -18.89
C LYS A 45 14.59 1.14 -19.60
N ILE A 46 15.09 -0.02 -20.00
CA ILE A 46 14.29 -1.05 -20.69
C ILE A 46 13.14 -1.51 -19.79
N SER A 47 13.41 -1.77 -18.51
CA SER A 47 12.40 -2.20 -17.55
C SER A 47 11.29 -1.17 -17.36
N PHE A 48 11.66 0.11 -17.30
CA PHE A 48 10.71 1.22 -17.18
C PHE A 48 9.84 1.40 -18.43
N GLU A 49 10.45 1.35 -19.61
CA GLU A 49 9.73 1.43 -20.89
C GLU A 49 8.72 0.28 -21.04
N GLN A 50 9.11 -0.94 -20.63
CA GLN A 50 8.21 -2.09 -20.60
C GLN A 50 7.05 -1.88 -19.62
N ALA A 51 7.33 -1.37 -18.41
CA ALA A 51 6.31 -1.14 -17.40
C ALA A 51 5.25 -0.11 -17.84
N ILE A 52 5.66 0.97 -18.52
CA ILE A 52 4.73 1.98 -19.06
C ILE A 52 3.92 1.44 -20.23
N GLY A 53 4.50 0.54 -21.04
CA GLY A 53 3.82 -0.09 -22.17
C GLY A 53 2.72 -1.09 -21.77
N VAL A 54 2.59 -1.42 -20.48
CA VAL A 54 1.56 -2.35 -19.99
C VAL A 54 0.19 -1.67 -20.07
N ASN A 55 -0.66 -2.20 -20.95
CA ASN A 55 -2.06 -1.81 -21.01
C ASN A 55 -2.85 -2.51 -19.90
N PHE A 56 -3.09 -1.80 -18.80
CA PHE A 56 -3.97 -2.27 -17.74
C PHE A 56 -5.42 -2.16 -18.20
N LYS A 57 -6.02 -3.30 -18.54
CA LYS A 57 -7.47 -3.39 -18.68
C LYS A 57 -8.08 -3.36 -17.28
N ILE A 58 -8.51 -2.19 -16.86
CA ILE A 58 -9.36 -2.05 -15.68
C ILE A 58 -10.77 -2.39 -16.14
N GLU A 59 -11.33 -3.47 -15.61
CA GLU A 59 -12.74 -3.80 -15.83
C GLU A 59 -13.60 -2.73 -15.13
N GLU A 60 -14.66 -2.25 -15.80
CA GLU A 60 -15.60 -1.38 -15.10
C GLU A 60 -16.22 -2.14 -13.93
N GLU A 61 -16.24 -1.49 -12.77
CA GLU A 61 -16.92 -2.04 -11.60
C GLU A 61 -18.41 -2.21 -11.92
N ALA A 62 -18.99 -3.31 -11.44
CA ALA A 62 -20.43 -3.51 -11.58
C ALA A 62 -21.16 -2.35 -10.91
N TYR A 63 -22.14 -1.77 -11.60
CA TYR A 63 -22.98 -0.71 -11.04
C TYR A 63 -23.64 -1.20 -9.75
N VAL A 64 -23.22 -0.66 -8.62
CA VAL A 64 -23.87 -0.84 -7.32
C VAL A 64 -24.84 0.31 -7.15
N ASN A 65 -26.10 0.01 -6.82
CA ASN A 65 -27.02 1.04 -6.36
C ASN A 65 -26.49 1.56 -5.02
N ASP A 66 -25.87 2.74 -5.03
CA ASP A 66 -25.46 3.43 -3.82
C ASP A 66 -26.64 3.51 -2.84
N ILE A 67 -26.38 3.20 -1.57
CA ILE A 67 -27.38 3.42 -0.53
C ILE A 67 -27.56 4.94 -0.43
N PRO A 68 -28.78 5.48 -0.63
CA PRO A 68 -29.01 6.90 -0.45
C PRO A 68 -28.81 7.24 1.03
N PHE A 69 -27.68 7.86 1.36
CA PHE A 69 -27.42 8.41 2.69
C PHE A 69 -27.66 9.91 2.63
N ASP A 70 -28.62 10.37 3.44
CA ASP A 70 -28.87 11.79 3.66
C ASP A 70 -28.12 12.20 4.93
N THR A 71 -26.94 12.79 4.72
CA THR A 71 -26.07 13.21 5.82
C THR A 71 -26.75 14.24 6.72
N GLU A 72 -27.60 15.10 6.16
CA GLU A 72 -28.35 16.11 6.92
C GLU A 72 -29.32 15.41 7.87
N LYS A 73 -30.13 14.48 7.35
CA LYS A 73 -31.07 13.71 8.15
C LYS A 73 -30.40 12.88 9.25
N ILE A 74 -29.28 12.24 8.96
CA ILE A 74 -28.51 11.45 9.96
C ILE A 74 -27.97 12.37 11.07
N ALA A 75 -27.50 13.57 10.71
CA ALA A 75 -27.01 14.54 11.68
C ALA A 75 -28.15 15.10 12.55
N GLU A 76 -29.30 15.40 11.96
CA GLU A 76 -30.51 15.83 12.69
C GLU A 76 -30.98 14.76 13.70
N ASP A 77 -31.09 13.50 13.26
CA ASP A 77 -31.48 12.39 14.12
C ASP A 77 -30.48 12.20 15.27
N ALA A 78 -29.18 12.34 15.02
CA ALA A 78 -28.15 12.24 16.04
C ALA A 78 -28.27 13.37 17.08
N LEU A 79 -28.48 14.62 16.64
CA LEU A 79 -28.68 15.78 17.51
C LEU A 79 -29.93 15.66 18.39
N PHE A 80 -31.05 15.25 17.81
CA PHE A 80 -32.31 15.06 18.54
C PHE A 80 -32.18 14.00 19.65
N ASN A 81 -31.46 12.91 19.37
CA ASN A 81 -31.24 11.85 20.35
C ASN A 81 -30.32 12.31 21.51
N ILE A 82 -29.33 13.16 21.22
CA ILE A 82 -28.47 13.78 22.25
C ILE A 82 -29.29 14.71 23.15
N GLU A 83 -30.15 15.56 22.58
CA GLU A 83 -31.01 16.46 23.36
C GLU A 83 -31.95 15.66 24.28
N LYS A 84 -32.50 14.55 23.81
CA LYS A 84 -33.41 13.74 24.61
C LYS A 84 -32.74 13.04 25.81
N GLU A 85 -31.47 12.65 25.68
CA GLU A 85 -30.72 12.01 26.77
C GLU A 85 -30.13 13.01 27.78
N THR A 86 -29.97 14.28 27.40
CA THR A 86 -29.21 15.27 28.19
C THR A 86 -30.01 16.43 28.76
N LEU A 87 -31.34 16.53 28.58
CA LEU A 87 -32.11 17.59 29.21
C LEU A 87 -32.14 17.39 30.74
N PRO A 88 -31.43 18.21 31.55
CA PRO A 88 -31.59 18.16 32.99
C PRO A 88 -33.04 18.56 33.31
N GLN A 89 -33.72 17.77 34.14
CA GLN A 89 -34.99 18.21 34.70
C GLN A 89 -34.72 19.48 35.52
N LEU A 90 -35.25 20.60 35.06
CA LEU A 90 -35.28 21.83 35.85
C LEU A 90 -36.20 21.57 37.03
N THR A 91 -35.62 21.18 38.16
CA THR A 91 -36.33 21.13 39.43
C THR A 91 -36.71 22.55 39.81
N SER A 92 -37.91 22.76 40.34
CA SER A 92 -38.28 24.06 40.91
C SER A 92 -37.23 24.44 41.96
N GLU A 93 -36.72 25.67 41.86
CA GLU A 93 -35.86 26.25 42.88
C GLU A 93 -36.56 26.20 44.25
N GLU A 94 -35.80 25.82 45.28
CA GLU A 94 -36.32 25.84 46.65
C GLU A 94 -36.61 27.29 47.03
N TYR A 95 -37.78 27.55 47.65
CA TYR A 95 -38.13 28.91 48.06
C TYR A 95 -37.10 29.43 49.06
N ILE A 96 -36.30 30.41 48.62
CA ILE A 96 -35.39 31.16 49.47
C ILE A 96 -36.15 32.42 49.92
N ASP A 97 -36.18 32.67 51.22
CA ASP A 97 -36.71 33.93 51.77
C ASP A 97 -35.69 35.04 51.50
N ASP A 98 -35.73 35.60 50.29
CA ASP A 98 -34.85 36.69 49.85
C ASP A 98 -34.89 37.86 50.83
N ILE A 99 -33.73 38.45 51.10
CA ILE A 99 -33.63 39.59 52.04
C ILE A 99 -34.59 40.69 51.56
N PRO A 100 -35.58 41.13 52.37
CA PRO A 100 -36.71 41.93 51.91
C PRO A 100 -36.37 43.42 51.82
N PHE A 101 -35.19 43.77 51.31
CA PHE A 101 -34.87 45.16 51.07
C PHE A 101 -35.34 45.59 49.68
N ASN A 102 -36.09 46.68 49.66
CA ASN A 102 -36.47 47.32 48.42
C ASN A 102 -35.25 48.07 47.87
N THR A 103 -34.61 47.52 46.82
CA THR A 103 -33.42 48.08 46.17
C THR A 103 -33.60 49.55 45.76
N TYR A 104 -34.80 49.94 45.34
CA TYR A 104 -35.11 51.33 45.02
C TYR A 104 -35.01 52.24 46.25
N LYS A 105 -35.51 51.81 47.42
CA LYS A 105 -35.40 52.59 48.67
C LYS A 105 -33.94 52.78 49.09
N ILE A 106 -33.13 51.73 48.98
CA ILE A 106 -31.70 51.82 49.32
C ILE A 106 -30.99 52.75 48.33
N ALA A 107 -31.21 52.59 47.03
CA ALA A 107 -30.62 53.45 46.01
C ALA A 107 -31.01 54.94 46.22
N ALA A 108 -32.27 55.23 46.50
CA ALA A 108 -32.74 56.59 46.77
C ALA A 108 -32.08 57.22 48.01
N GLN A 109 -31.85 56.46 49.07
CA GLN A 109 -31.12 56.94 50.26
C GLN A 109 -29.66 57.29 49.98
N HIS A 110 -29.01 56.58 49.07
CA HIS A 110 -27.61 56.80 48.71
C HIS A 110 -27.41 57.87 47.62
N MET A 111 -28.45 58.19 46.83
CA MET A 111 -28.38 59.19 45.76
C MET A 111 -28.73 60.62 46.20
N CYS A 112 -29.31 60.83 47.38
CA CYS A 112 -29.64 62.15 47.93
C CYS A 112 -28.67 62.62 49.04
N LYS A 113 -27.39 62.22 48.99
CA LYS A 113 -26.32 62.83 49.79
C LYS A 113 -25.46 63.77 48.95
#